data_AF-A0A7T2UMX1-F1
#
_entry.id   AF-A0A7T2UMX1-F1
#
_cell.length_a   1.000
_cell.length_b   1.000
_cell.length_c   1.000
_cell.angle_alpha   90.00
_cell.angle_beta   90.00
_cell.angle_gamma   90.00
#
_symmetry.space_group_name_H-M   'P 1'
#
loop_
_entity.id
_entity.type
_entity.pdbx_description
1 polymer ?
#
loop_
_entity_poly.entity_id
_entity_poly.type
_entity_poly.pdbx_seq_one_letter_code
_entity_poly.pdbx_strand_id
1 'polypeptide(L)'
;MNSKEIIDELRIRYKSPNNKHLSELLGLSYSTVQKWTNEPKVLTAKQVVSLIDKISSQSVFYAHSYSIQPIVEYYPIDVAESQQGKHRELFDSNLSGNKRQEDIKTYLKNCCGIYIFYDSRGEALYIGKAKEQNLWDEMKNAFNRDRQTQKIKSVSHPYTGTGFKPAFESPRKIEKTNLQLADMASYFSAYEVEEDMINNVEALLVRVFANNILNVKMEKFVE
;
A
#
# COMPACT_ATOMS: atom_id res chain seq x y z
N MET A 1 33.69 -25.52 11.39
CA MET A 1 32.91 -25.32 10.16
C MET A 1 33.70 -24.42 9.22
N ASN A 2 33.79 -24.76 7.93
CA ASN A 2 34.58 -23.99 6.97
C ASN A 2 33.85 -22.69 6.60
N SER A 3 34.58 -21.57 6.52
CA SER A 3 34.00 -20.25 6.22
C SER A 3 33.39 -20.17 4.82
N LYS A 4 33.99 -20.84 3.84
CA LYS A 4 33.50 -20.84 2.45
C LYS A 4 32.22 -21.64 2.31
N GLU A 5 32.17 -22.83 2.92
CA GLU A 5 30.96 -23.67 2.95
C GLU A 5 29.76 -22.92 3.54
N ILE A 6 29.95 -22.20 4.66
CA ILE A 6 28.89 -21.37 5.25
C ILE A 6 28.43 -20.28 4.29
N ILE A 7 29.36 -19.54 3.69
CA ILE A 7 29.02 -18.42 2.79
C ILE A 7 28.28 -18.93 1.55
N ASP A 8 28.70 -20.06 0.99
CA ASP A 8 28.06 -20.67 -0.17
C ASP A 8 26.63 -21.14 0.16
N GLU A 9 26.43 -21.80 1.30
CA GLU A 9 25.08 -22.20 1.77
C GLU A 9 24.18 -20.99 2.06
N LEU A 10 24.70 -19.96 2.73
CA LEU A 10 23.94 -18.71 2.96
C LEU A 10 23.58 -18.03 1.64
N ARG A 11 24.47 -18.06 0.65
CA ARG A 11 24.21 -17.48 -0.67
C ARG A 11 23.06 -18.20 -1.37
N ILE A 12 23.03 -19.53 -1.32
CA ILE A 12 21.95 -20.35 -1.87
C ILE A 12 20.64 -20.03 -1.13
N ARG A 13 20.66 -20.07 0.21
CA ARG A 13 19.48 -19.87 1.04
C ARG A 13 18.83 -18.51 0.83
N TYR A 14 19.63 -17.45 0.76
CA TYR A 14 19.15 -16.08 0.58
C TYR A 14 19.08 -15.63 -0.88
N LYS A 15 19.34 -16.52 -1.84
CA LYS A 15 19.36 -16.21 -3.28
C LYS A 15 20.22 -14.98 -3.59
N SER A 16 21.35 -14.83 -2.90
CA SER A 16 22.15 -13.61 -2.99
C SER A 16 23.04 -13.63 -4.25
N PRO A 17 22.90 -12.65 -5.18
CA PRO A 17 23.61 -12.70 -6.47
C PRO A 17 25.11 -12.37 -6.35
N ASN A 18 25.54 -11.68 -5.30
CA ASN A 18 26.93 -11.24 -5.14
C ASN A 18 27.30 -11.00 -3.67
N ASN A 19 28.59 -10.73 -3.43
CA ASN A 19 29.13 -10.47 -2.08
C ASN A 19 28.63 -9.17 -1.46
N LYS A 20 28.26 -8.17 -2.27
CA LYS A 20 27.71 -6.91 -1.76
C LYS A 20 26.34 -7.15 -1.12
N HIS A 21 25.43 -7.75 -1.88
CA HIS A 21 24.10 -8.10 -1.41
C HIS A 21 24.17 -9.03 -0.18
N LEU A 22 25.05 -10.04 -0.20
CA LEU A 22 25.19 -10.94 0.95
C LEU A 22 25.74 -10.21 2.18
N SER A 23 26.68 -9.28 2.01
CA SER A 23 27.26 -8.53 3.12
C SER A 23 26.23 -7.60 3.80
N GLU A 24 25.37 -6.95 3.00
CA GLU A 24 24.28 -6.10 3.48
C GLU A 24 23.25 -6.94 4.26
N LEU A 25 22.86 -8.10 3.72
CA LEU A 25 21.90 -8.99 4.36
C LEU A 25 22.41 -9.57 5.69
N LEU A 26 23.70 -9.91 5.78
CA LEU A 26 24.29 -10.52 6.98
C LEU A 26 24.78 -9.50 8.02
N GLY A 27 24.76 -8.20 7.73
CA GLY A 27 25.36 -7.18 8.60
C GLY A 27 26.90 -7.31 8.70
N LEU A 28 27.54 -7.81 7.65
CA LEU A 28 29.00 -7.98 7.56
C LEU A 28 29.62 -6.94 6.64
N SER A 29 30.92 -6.68 6.80
CA SER A 29 31.65 -5.92 5.77
C SER A 29 31.82 -6.77 4.51
N TYR A 30 31.76 -6.14 3.35
CA TYR A 30 32.10 -6.77 2.06
C TYR A 30 33.46 -7.49 2.12
N SER A 31 34.45 -6.87 2.74
CA SER A 31 35.79 -7.43 2.92
C SER A 31 35.80 -8.72 3.75
N THR A 32 34.91 -8.86 4.73
CA THR A 32 34.80 -10.09 5.54
C THR A 32 34.25 -11.23 4.68
N VAL A 33 33.18 -10.98 3.93
CA VAL A 33 32.58 -11.97 3.01
C VAL A 33 33.58 -12.37 1.93
N GLN A 34 34.28 -11.40 1.35
CA GLN A 34 35.30 -11.64 0.34
C GLN A 34 36.45 -12.51 0.87
N LYS A 35 36.98 -12.19 2.06
CA LYS A 35 38.01 -13.01 2.71
C LYS A 35 37.53 -14.41 3.00
N TRP A 36 36.33 -14.57 3.55
CA TRP A 36 35.78 -15.90 3.88
C TRP A 36 35.52 -16.77 2.64
N THR A 37 35.30 -16.14 1.49
CA THR A 37 35.15 -16.81 0.19
C THR A 37 36.50 -17.20 -0.43
N ASN A 38 37.48 -16.29 -0.42
CA ASN A 38 38.74 -16.44 -1.15
C ASN A 38 39.85 -17.11 -0.32
N GLU A 39 39.80 -16.96 1.01
CA GLU A 39 40.76 -17.50 1.97
C GLU A 39 40.01 -18.35 3.01
N PRO A 40 39.56 -19.57 2.64
CA PRO A 40 38.72 -20.37 3.51
C PRO A 40 39.46 -20.76 4.78
N LYS A 41 38.79 -20.63 5.92
CA LYS A 41 39.34 -21.02 7.23
C LYS A 41 38.30 -21.72 8.07
N VAL A 42 38.75 -22.47 9.08
CA VAL A 42 37.86 -22.99 10.11
C VAL A 42 37.41 -21.84 11.00
N LEU A 43 36.10 -21.58 11.04
CA LEU A 43 35.55 -20.58 11.93
C LEU A 43 35.57 -21.07 13.38
N THR A 44 35.93 -20.17 14.29
CA THR A 44 35.84 -20.43 15.74
C THR A 44 34.39 -20.28 16.21
N ALA A 45 34.05 -20.91 17.34
CA ALA A 45 32.73 -20.76 17.95
C ALA A 45 32.36 -19.28 18.16
N LYS A 46 33.32 -18.44 18.58
CA LYS A 46 33.13 -16.99 18.75
C LYS A 46 32.79 -16.28 17.44
N GLN A 47 33.39 -16.68 16.32
CA GLN A 47 33.09 -16.11 15.00
C GLN A 47 31.69 -16.50 14.53
N VAL A 48 31.26 -17.73 14.79
CA VAL A 48 29.91 -18.20 14.46
C VAL A 48 28.86 -17.48 15.32
N VAL A 49 29.08 -17.35 16.64
CA VAL A 49 28.19 -16.60 17.53
C VAL A 49 28.09 -15.13 17.09
N SER A 50 29.23 -14.48 16.84
CA SER A 50 29.22 -13.08 16.37
C SER A 50 28.52 -12.91 15.02
N LEU A 51 28.56 -13.92 14.14
CA LEU A 51 27.81 -13.90 12.89
C LEU A 51 26.31 -13.94 13.15
N ILE A 52 25.86 -14.83 14.04
CA ILE A 52 24.44 -14.95 14.42
C ILE A 52 23.94 -13.64 15.04
N ASP A 53 24.70 -13.04 15.96
CA ASP A 53 24.33 -11.77 16.60
C ASP A 53 24.17 -10.65 15.57
N LYS A 54 25.06 -10.59 14.57
CA LYS A 54 25.00 -9.60 13.49
C LYS A 54 23.81 -9.81 12.59
N ILE A 55 23.54 -11.05 12.17
CA ILE A 55 22.35 -11.37 11.36
C ILE A 55 21.09 -10.99 12.13
N SER A 56 20.98 -11.38 13.41
CA SER A 56 19.83 -11.02 14.25
C SER A 56 19.64 -9.52 14.36
N SER A 57 20.72 -8.77 14.61
CA SER A 57 20.66 -7.31 14.72
C SER A 57 20.26 -6.67 13.38
N GLN A 58 20.81 -7.17 12.28
CA GLN A 58 20.50 -6.69 10.93
C GLN A 58 19.04 -6.97 10.55
N SER A 59 18.51 -8.16 10.87
CA SER A 59 17.11 -8.50 10.65
C SER A 59 16.17 -7.60 11.44
N VAL A 60 16.47 -7.31 12.70
CA VAL A 60 15.68 -6.35 13.52
C VAL A 60 15.71 -4.95 12.91
N PHE A 61 16.90 -4.49 12.48
CA PHE A 61 17.02 -3.21 11.80
C PHE A 61 16.19 -3.14 10.52
N TYR A 62 16.24 -4.20 9.69
CA TYR A 62 15.45 -4.26 8.46
C TYR A 62 13.95 -4.24 8.75
N ALA A 63 13.48 -5.03 9.71
CA ALA A 63 12.08 -5.01 10.12
C ALA A 63 11.65 -3.61 10.57
N HIS A 64 12.41 -2.96 11.45
CA HIS A 64 12.04 -1.62 11.92
C HIS A 64 12.08 -0.55 10.83
N SER A 65 12.95 -0.68 9.84
CA SER A 65 13.20 0.38 8.85
C SER A 65 12.39 0.23 7.56
N TYR A 66 12.01 -1.01 7.21
CA TYR A 66 11.39 -1.32 5.92
C TYR A 66 10.05 -2.03 6.04
N SER A 67 9.54 -2.31 7.25
CA SER A 67 8.22 -2.94 7.36
C SER A 67 7.04 -2.08 6.92
N ILE A 68 7.25 -0.77 6.76
CA ILE A 68 6.26 0.16 6.22
C ILE A 68 6.98 1.09 5.24
N GLN A 69 6.61 1.03 3.97
CA GLN A 69 7.24 1.81 2.89
C GLN A 69 6.20 2.66 2.16
N PRO A 70 6.32 4.00 2.19
CA PRO A 70 5.44 4.87 1.42
C PRO A 70 5.63 4.66 -0.08
N ILE A 71 4.53 4.42 -0.80
CA ILE A 71 4.52 4.32 -2.26
C ILE A 71 4.19 5.70 -2.84
N VAL A 72 3.07 6.27 -2.38
CA VAL A 72 2.63 7.63 -2.69
C VAL A 72 1.87 8.20 -1.51
N GLU A 73 1.95 9.52 -1.35
CA GLU A 73 1.30 10.26 -0.26
C GLU A 73 0.52 11.43 -0.84
N TYR A 74 -0.73 11.58 -0.39
CA TYR A 74 -1.68 12.58 -0.89
C TYR A 74 -1.70 12.70 -2.43
N TYR A 75 -1.64 11.56 -3.12
CA TYR A 75 -1.65 11.54 -4.58
C TYR A 75 -3.05 11.91 -5.08
N PRO A 76 -3.17 12.87 -6.01
CA PRO A 76 -4.46 13.33 -6.50
C PRO A 76 -5.18 12.23 -7.26
N ILE A 77 -6.48 12.12 -7.00
CA ILE A 77 -7.39 11.24 -7.74
C ILE A 77 -7.90 12.03 -8.94
N ASP A 78 -7.64 11.52 -10.13
CA ASP A 78 -8.18 12.04 -11.38
C ASP A 78 -9.15 11.01 -11.93
N VAL A 79 -10.42 11.12 -11.53
CA VAL A 79 -11.43 10.08 -11.78
C VAL A 79 -11.58 9.83 -13.27
N ALA A 80 -11.14 8.65 -13.71
CA ALA A 80 -11.30 8.20 -15.09
C ALA A 80 -12.43 7.17 -15.18
N GLU A 81 -13.25 7.25 -16.22
CA GLU A 81 -14.18 6.16 -16.53
C GLU A 81 -13.39 4.95 -17.04
N SER A 82 -13.66 3.76 -16.49
CA SER A 82 -13.09 2.53 -17.05
C SER A 82 -13.55 2.31 -18.49
N GLN A 83 -12.77 1.54 -19.27
CA GLN A 83 -13.04 1.25 -20.69
C GLN A 83 -14.45 0.71 -21.01
N GLN A 84 -15.21 0.25 -20.01
CA GLN A 84 -16.58 -0.27 -20.16
C GLN A 84 -17.63 0.60 -19.44
N GLY A 85 -17.27 1.77 -18.91
CA GLY A 85 -18.17 2.74 -18.29
C GLY A 85 -18.83 2.29 -16.98
N LYS A 86 -18.42 1.15 -16.41
CA LYS A 86 -19.07 0.54 -15.22
C LYS A 86 -18.43 0.92 -13.88
N HIS A 87 -17.16 1.27 -13.88
CA HIS A 87 -16.39 1.58 -12.68
C HIS A 87 -15.48 2.78 -12.91
N ARG A 88 -15.22 3.55 -11.85
CA ARG A 88 -14.26 4.66 -11.84
C ARG A 88 -12.89 4.13 -11.46
N GLU A 89 -11.87 4.47 -12.24
CA GLU A 89 -10.47 4.28 -11.86
C GLU A 89 -9.98 5.46 -11.01
N LEU A 90 -8.93 5.24 -10.22
CA LEU A 90 -8.31 6.27 -9.39
C LEU A 90 -7.57 7.33 -10.22
N PHE A 91 -7.06 6.91 -11.38
CA PHE A 91 -6.44 7.75 -12.40
C PHE A 91 -6.37 6.97 -13.72
N ASP A 92 -6.36 7.68 -14.85
CA ASP A 92 -6.23 7.06 -16.16
C ASP A 92 -4.77 6.71 -16.48
N SER A 93 -4.39 5.46 -16.22
CA SER A 93 -3.06 4.96 -16.62
C SER A 93 -2.94 4.63 -18.11
N ASN A 94 -4.03 4.67 -18.88
CA ASN A 94 -4.08 4.29 -20.29
C ASN A 94 -4.00 5.50 -21.23
N LEU A 95 -4.16 6.71 -20.69
CA LEU A 95 -3.85 7.95 -21.40
C LEU A 95 -2.37 7.92 -21.81
N SER A 96 -2.14 7.82 -23.13
CA SER A 96 -0.81 7.69 -23.68
C SER A 96 0.10 8.84 -23.24
N GLY A 97 1.26 8.49 -22.66
CA GLY A 97 2.28 9.47 -22.25
C GLY A 97 2.44 9.70 -20.75
N ASN A 98 1.64 9.06 -19.87
CA ASN A 98 1.79 9.22 -18.42
C ASN A 98 2.57 8.08 -17.74
N LYS A 99 3.87 7.97 -18.07
CA LYS A 99 4.76 6.92 -17.57
C LYS A 99 4.77 6.78 -16.04
N ARG A 100 4.64 7.91 -15.34
CA ARG A 100 4.58 7.93 -13.86
C ARG A 100 3.36 7.19 -13.32
N GLN A 101 2.18 7.39 -13.91
CA GLN A 101 0.95 6.70 -13.47
C GLN A 101 0.99 5.22 -13.79
N GLU A 102 1.58 4.84 -14.94
CA GLU A 102 1.84 3.43 -15.27
C GLU A 102 2.73 2.76 -14.21
N ASP A 103 3.81 3.44 -13.82
CA ASP A 103 4.77 2.90 -12.84
C ASP A 103 4.14 2.81 -11.44
N ILE A 104 3.36 3.81 -11.01
CA ILE A 104 2.60 3.76 -9.75
C ILE A 104 1.60 2.59 -9.77
N LYS A 105 0.81 2.45 -10.82
CA LYS A 105 -0.17 1.35 -10.94
C LYS A 105 0.52 -0.01 -10.97
N THR A 106 1.68 -0.10 -11.62
CA THR A 106 2.49 -1.33 -11.63
C THR A 106 2.98 -1.67 -10.23
N TYR A 107 3.49 -0.69 -9.48
CA TYR A 107 3.92 -0.90 -8.10
C TYR A 107 2.76 -1.36 -7.21
N LEU A 108 1.61 -0.66 -7.25
CA LEU A 108 0.41 -1.00 -6.47
C LEU A 108 -0.19 -2.37 -6.82
N LYS A 109 0.05 -2.88 -8.03
CA LYS A 109 -0.38 -4.23 -8.44
C LYS A 109 0.53 -5.34 -7.91
N ASN A 110 1.75 -5.01 -7.52
CA ASN A 110 2.77 -5.97 -7.10
C ASN A 110 2.96 -6.06 -5.58
N CYS A 111 2.26 -5.24 -4.80
CA CYS A 111 2.38 -5.21 -3.35
C CYS A 111 1.03 -5.22 -2.62
N CYS A 112 1.11 -5.62 -1.36
CA CYS A 112 0.05 -5.58 -0.37
C CYS A 112 0.38 -4.50 0.67
N GLY A 113 -0.62 -4.04 1.42
CA GLY A 113 -0.38 -3.04 2.47
C GLY A 113 -1.60 -2.25 2.89
N ILE A 114 -1.39 -0.96 3.15
CA ILE A 114 -2.39 -0.04 3.69
C ILE A 114 -2.63 1.11 2.74
N TYR A 115 -3.89 1.55 2.63
CA TYR A 115 -4.26 2.73 1.86
C TYR A 115 -5.21 3.63 2.64
N ILE A 116 -5.15 4.92 2.33
CA ILE A 116 -5.98 5.95 2.94
C ILE A 116 -6.56 6.81 1.83
N PHE A 117 -7.87 7.06 1.86
CA PHE A 117 -8.54 8.04 1.02
C PHE A 117 -8.83 9.31 1.81
N TYR A 118 -8.65 10.46 1.16
CA TYR A 118 -8.83 11.78 1.76
C TYR A 118 -9.81 12.64 0.96
N ASP A 119 -10.50 13.55 1.65
CA ASP A 119 -11.31 14.58 0.99
C ASP A 119 -10.43 15.71 0.40
N SER A 120 -11.07 16.72 -0.18
CA SER A 120 -10.38 17.88 -0.77
C SER A 120 -9.66 18.77 0.25
N ARG A 121 -9.93 18.61 1.55
CA ARG A 121 -9.25 19.31 2.64
C ARG A 121 -8.07 18.51 3.19
N GLY A 122 -7.86 17.28 2.71
CA GLY A 122 -6.85 16.37 3.20
C GLY A 122 -7.26 15.62 4.48
N GLU A 123 -8.55 15.64 4.85
CA GLU A 123 -9.05 14.86 5.98
C GLU A 123 -9.25 13.40 5.57
N ALA A 124 -8.79 12.46 6.40
CA ALA A 124 -8.92 11.03 6.14
C ALA A 124 -10.40 10.62 6.15
N LEU A 125 -10.87 10.13 5.00
CA LEU A 125 -12.23 9.62 4.81
C LEU A 125 -12.31 8.12 5.06
N TYR A 126 -11.30 7.36 4.65
CA TYR A 126 -11.36 5.91 4.76
C TYR A 126 -9.97 5.32 4.81
N ILE A 127 -9.82 4.30 5.64
CA ILE A 127 -8.59 3.54 5.79
C ILE A 127 -8.89 2.11 5.43
N GLY A 128 -8.08 1.50 4.58
CA GLY A 128 -8.27 0.12 4.20
C GLY A 128 -6.95 -0.64 4.15
N LYS A 129 -7.07 -1.96 4.15
CA LYS A 129 -5.98 -2.90 4.01
C LYS A 129 -6.16 -3.74 2.76
N ALA A 130 -5.06 -4.06 2.10
CA ALA A 130 -4.98 -5.00 1.01
C ALA A 130 -4.03 -6.12 1.44
N LYS A 131 -4.58 -7.26 1.87
CA LYS A 131 -3.81 -8.43 2.33
C LYS A 131 -4.03 -9.64 1.43
N GLU A 132 -5.29 -9.93 1.09
CA GLU A 132 -5.67 -11.06 0.24
C GLU A 132 -5.52 -10.77 -1.26
N GLN A 133 -5.45 -9.49 -1.63
CA GLN A 133 -5.25 -9.02 -3.00
C GLN A 133 -4.37 -7.78 -3.00
N ASN A 134 -3.85 -7.41 -4.17
CA ASN A 134 -2.95 -6.26 -4.32
C ASN A 134 -3.64 -4.92 -3.99
N LEU A 135 -2.84 -3.92 -3.65
CA LEU A 135 -3.30 -2.58 -3.29
C LEU A 135 -4.20 -1.97 -4.37
N TRP A 136 -3.80 -2.04 -5.64
CA TRP A 136 -4.56 -1.42 -6.74
C TRP A 136 -6.00 -1.94 -6.81
N ASP A 137 -6.17 -3.26 -6.82
CA ASP A 137 -7.48 -3.88 -6.97
C ASP A 137 -8.37 -3.66 -5.74
N GLU A 138 -7.81 -3.74 -4.52
CA GLU A 138 -8.58 -3.43 -3.31
C GLU A 138 -8.97 -1.96 -3.20
N MET A 139 -8.06 -1.04 -3.50
CA MET A 139 -8.36 0.38 -3.50
C MET A 139 -9.46 0.71 -4.51
N LYS A 140 -9.36 0.19 -5.74
CA LYS A 140 -10.39 0.34 -6.79
C LYS A 140 -11.74 -0.23 -6.35
N ASN A 141 -11.74 -1.42 -5.73
CA ASN A 141 -12.96 -2.05 -5.22
C ASN A 141 -13.59 -1.23 -4.09
N ALA A 142 -12.80 -0.75 -3.14
CA ALA A 142 -13.27 0.09 -2.04
C ALA A 142 -13.76 1.46 -2.52
N PHE A 143 -13.11 2.03 -3.54
CA PHE A 143 -13.45 3.32 -4.15
C PHE A 143 -14.86 3.32 -4.75
N ASN A 144 -15.25 2.23 -5.41
CA ASN A 144 -16.54 2.06 -6.09
C ASN A 144 -17.61 1.36 -5.25
N ARG A 145 -17.33 1.00 -3.99
CA ARG A 145 -18.26 0.22 -3.15
C ARG A 145 -19.39 1.10 -2.61
N ASP A 146 -20.63 0.65 -2.80
CA ASP A 146 -21.79 1.24 -2.14
C ASP A 146 -21.70 1.09 -0.62
N ARG A 147 -21.71 2.22 0.09
CA ARG A 147 -21.71 2.25 1.55
C ARG A 147 -23.13 2.44 2.05
N GLN A 148 -23.75 1.36 2.53
CA GLN A 148 -25.14 1.38 3.02
C GLN A 148 -25.37 2.33 4.20
N THR A 149 -24.32 2.64 4.96
CA THR A 149 -24.38 3.45 6.18
C THR A 149 -24.49 4.95 5.90
N GLN A 150 -24.12 5.42 4.70
CA GLN A 150 -24.15 6.84 4.37
C GLN A 150 -24.96 7.11 3.11
N LYS A 151 -26.06 7.85 3.30
CA LYS A 151 -26.93 8.30 2.23
C LYS A 151 -26.91 9.81 2.18
N ILE A 152 -26.69 10.37 0.99
CA ILE A 152 -26.84 11.80 0.74
C ILE A 152 -28.19 12.05 0.08
N LYS A 153 -28.70 13.27 0.26
CA LYS A 153 -29.83 13.78 -0.51
C LYS A 153 -29.27 14.39 -1.78
N SER A 154 -29.49 13.76 -2.92
CA SER A 154 -29.12 14.31 -4.23
C SER A 154 -30.35 14.56 -5.09
N VAL A 155 -30.16 15.35 -6.13
CA VAL A 155 -31.15 15.62 -7.16
C VAL A 155 -30.51 15.25 -8.49
N SER A 156 -31.27 14.65 -9.41
CA SER A 156 -30.77 14.40 -10.76
C SER A 156 -30.78 15.70 -11.58
N HIS A 157 -29.63 16.04 -12.17
CA HIS A 157 -29.47 17.17 -13.07
C HIS A 157 -29.21 16.64 -14.49
N PRO A 158 -30.19 16.70 -15.40
CA PRO A 158 -29.97 16.30 -16.79
C PRO A 158 -28.97 17.25 -17.46
N TYR A 159 -27.95 16.69 -18.11
CA TYR A 159 -26.95 17.43 -18.89
C TYR A 159 -27.36 17.66 -20.34
N THR A 160 -28.43 16.98 -20.81
CA THR A 160 -28.96 17.05 -22.16
C THR A 160 -30.48 17.22 -22.13
N GLY A 161 -31.07 17.92 -23.12
CA GLY A 161 -32.52 18.13 -23.21
C GLY A 161 -32.93 19.48 -23.83
N THR A 162 -34.24 19.69 -24.03
CA THR A 162 -34.81 20.82 -24.78
C THR A 162 -35.27 22.02 -23.93
N GLY A 163 -34.82 22.14 -22.68
CA GLY A 163 -35.10 23.36 -21.90
C GLY A 163 -34.64 23.33 -20.45
N PHE A 164 -34.18 24.48 -19.97
CA PHE A 164 -33.94 24.73 -18.54
C PHE A 164 -35.23 25.25 -17.90
N LYS A 165 -35.63 24.64 -16.78
CA LYS A 165 -36.62 25.22 -15.88
C LYS A 165 -35.99 25.41 -14.51
N PRO A 166 -36.12 26.61 -13.90
CA PRO A 166 -35.61 26.84 -12.57
C PRO A 166 -36.41 26.06 -11.52
N ALA A 167 -35.76 25.75 -10.40
CA ALA A 167 -36.36 24.91 -9.36
C ALA A 167 -37.62 25.51 -8.71
N PHE A 168 -37.80 26.83 -8.78
CA PHE A 168 -39.03 27.48 -8.27
C PHE A 168 -40.24 27.26 -9.19
N GLU A 169 -40.04 27.00 -10.49
CA GLU A 169 -41.12 26.68 -11.45
C GLU A 169 -41.42 25.19 -11.50
N SER A 170 -40.38 24.36 -11.39
CA SER A 170 -40.49 22.90 -11.42
C SER A 170 -39.56 22.28 -10.38
N PRO A 171 -40.01 22.18 -9.12
CA PRO A 171 -39.22 21.58 -8.05
C PRO A 171 -38.79 20.16 -8.42
N ARG A 172 -37.50 19.87 -8.26
CA ARG A 172 -36.98 18.52 -8.53
C ARG A 172 -37.10 17.66 -7.29
N LYS A 173 -37.35 16.37 -7.51
CA LYS A 173 -37.43 15.38 -6.43
C LYS A 173 -36.04 15.18 -5.81
N ILE A 174 -35.98 15.32 -4.49
CA ILE A 174 -34.79 14.99 -3.70
C ILE A 174 -34.82 13.50 -3.38
N GLU A 175 -33.80 12.77 -3.78
CA GLU A 175 -33.68 11.33 -3.58
C GLU A 175 -32.52 11.00 -2.64
N LYS A 176 -32.63 9.88 -1.93
CA LYS A 176 -31.54 9.37 -1.09
C LYS A 176 -30.69 8.42 -1.90
N THR A 177 -29.44 8.77 -2.13
CA THR A 177 -28.44 7.98 -2.87
C THR A 177 -27.33 7.53 -1.94
N ASN A 178 -26.82 6.32 -2.16
CA ASN A 178 -25.66 5.81 -1.42
C ASN A 178 -24.44 6.62 -1.85
N LEU A 179 -23.64 7.03 -0.87
CA LEU A 179 -22.40 7.76 -1.13
C LEU A 179 -21.26 6.77 -1.38
N GLN A 180 -20.54 6.95 -2.49
CA GLN A 180 -19.32 6.20 -2.77
C GLN A 180 -18.10 7.03 -2.41
N LEU A 181 -16.97 6.38 -2.14
CA LEU A 181 -15.70 7.10 -1.99
C LEU A 181 -15.31 7.83 -3.27
N ALA A 182 -15.71 7.29 -4.43
CA ALA A 182 -15.55 7.92 -5.73
C ALA A 182 -16.24 9.27 -5.89
N ASP A 183 -17.15 9.64 -5.00
CA ASP A 183 -17.82 10.94 -5.01
C ASP A 183 -17.21 11.94 -4.02
N MET A 184 -16.33 11.49 -3.12
CA MET A 184 -15.79 12.30 -2.02
C MET A 184 -14.27 12.44 -2.04
N ALA A 185 -13.58 11.36 -2.40
CA ALA A 185 -12.14 11.28 -2.25
C ALA A 185 -11.45 12.09 -3.35
N SER A 186 -10.56 12.99 -2.93
CA SER A 186 -9.74 13.83 -3.80
C SER A 186 -8.29 13.37 -3.84
N TYR A 187 -7.82 12.69 -2.79
CA TYR A 187 -6.46 12.18 -2.71
C TYR A 187 -6.43 10.77 -2.13
N PHE A 188 -5.34 10.03 -2.38
CA PHE A 188 -5.04 8.81 -1.66
C PHE A 188 -3.57 8.74 -1.24
N SER A 189 -3.30 7.98 -0.19
CA SER A 189 -1.94 7.53 0.17
C SER A 189 -1.93 6.01 0.19
N ALA A 190 -0.81 5.41 -0.20
CA ALA A 190 -0.64 3.97 -0.21
C ALA A 190 0.76 3.63 0.32
N TYR A 191 0.80 2.61 1.18
CA TYR A 191 1.99 2.12 1.84
C TYR A 191 2.08 0.62 1.60
N GLU A 192 3.23 0.15 1.12
CA GLU A 192 3.58 -1.26 1.21
C GLU A 192 3.87 -1.57 2.68
N VAL A 193 3.27 -2.66 3.17
CA VAL A 193 3.42 -3.05 4.57
C VAL A 193 3.63 -4.56 4.61
N GLU A 194 4.62 -4.98 5.40
CA GLU A 194 4.90 -6.40 5.62
C GLU A 194 3.64 -7.13 6.10
N GLU A 195 3.41 -8.33 5.56
CA GLU A 195 2.12 -9.03 5.62
C GLU A 195 1.60 -9.22 7.06
N ASP A 196 2.51 -9.49 7.98
CA ASP A 196 2.23 -9.72 9.40
C ASP A 196 1.86 -8.43 10.14
N MET A 197 2.27 -7.27 9.63
CA MET A 197 1.98 -5.96 10.24
C MET A 197 0.70 -5.32 9.72
N ILE A 198 0.21 -5.69 8.53
CA ILE A 198 -0.95 -5.06 7.89
C ILE A 198 -2.14 -4.90 8.84
N ASN A 199 -2.54 -5.99 9.52
CA ASN A 199 -3.70 -5.95 10.42
C ASN A 199 -3.50 -5.00 11.61
N ASN A 200 -2.29 -5.01 12.20
CA ASN A 200 -1.99 -4.17 13.35
C ASN A 200 -1.91 -2.68 12.97
N VAL A 201 -1.34 -2.37 11.81
CA VAL A 201 -1.27 -0.99 11.31
C VAL A 201 -2.66 -0.46 10.96
N GLU A 202 -3.50 -1.25 10.27
CA GLU A 202 -4.89 -0.87 9.99
C GLU A 202 -5.68 -0.64 11.29
N ALA A 203 -5.57 -1.57 12.24
CA ALA A 203 -6.24 -1.47 13.53
C ALA A 203 -5.82 -0.22 14.32
N LEU A 204 -4.53 0.14 14.27
CA LEU A 204 -4.02 1.38 14.87
C LEU A 204 -4.63 2.61 14.19
N LEU A 205 -4.53 2.69 12.87
CA LEU A 205 -4.97 3.86 12.10
C LEU A 205 -6.48 4.09 12.21
N VAL A 206 -7.28 3.01 12.15
CA VAL A 206 -8.73 3.09 12.34
C VAL A 206 -9.09 3.67 13.72
N ARG A 207 -8.30 3.37 14.76
CA ARG A 207 -8.50 3.93 16.11
C ARG A 207 -8.02 5.37 16.23
N VAL A 208 -6.89 5.72 15.59
CA VAL A 208 -6.36 7.09 15.57
C VAL A 208 -7.35 8.06 14.90
N PHE A 209 -7.99 7.62 13.82
CA PHE A 209 -8.93 8.43 13.05
C PHE A 209 -10.41 8.08 13.28
N ALA A 210 -10.74 7.46 14.43
CA ALA A 210 -12.05 6.86 14.69
C ALA A 210 -13.26 7.79 14.46
N ASN A 211 -13.09 9.10 14.66
CA ASN A 211 -14.17 10.08 14.50
C ASN A 211 -14.31 10.63 13.09
N ASN A 212 -13.34 10.40 12.21
CA ASN A 212 -13.24 11.05 10.90
C ASN A 212 -13.50 10.06 9.75
N ILE A 213 -13.29 8.77 9.98
CA ILE A 213 -13.33 7.75 8.92
C ILE A 213 -14.69 7.08 8.77
N LEU A 214 -14.93 6.59 7.55
CA LEU A 214 -16.15 5.90 7.11
C LEU A 214 -16.10 4.38 7.34
N ASN A 215 -15.16 3.90 8.15
CA ASN A 215 -14.99 2.48 8.45
C ASN A 215 -16.14 1.99 9.34
N VAL A 216 -16.83 0.93 8.91
CA VAL A 216 -17.94 0.32 9.68
C VAL A 216 -17.42 -0.71 10.68
N LYS A 217 -16.32 -1.39 10.33
CA LYS A 217 -15.68 -2.40 11.17
C LYS A 217 -14.36 -1.86 11.69
N MET A 218 -14.07 -2.15 12.95
CA MET A 218 -12.75 -1.98 13.53
C MET A 218 -12.09 -3.35 13.64
N GLU A 219 -10.95 -3.52 12.99
CA GLU A 219 -10.15 -4.73 13.18
C GLU A 219 -9.54 -4.73 14.58
N LYS A 220 -9.13 -5.92 15.03
CA LYS A 220 -8.43 -6.11 16.30
C LYS A 220 -6.94 -6.22 16.02
N PHE A 221 -6.13 -5.76 16.97
CA PHE A 221 -4.73 -6.15 17.01
C PHE A 221 -4.66 -7.68 17.09
N VAL A 222 -3.73 -8.27 16.36
CA VAL A 222 -3.46 -9.71 16.43
C VAL A 222 -2.92 -10.01 17.83
N GLU A 223 -3.50 -11.02 18.49
CA GLU A 223 -2.89 -11.68 19.67
C GLU A 223 -1.84 -12.70 19.23
#